data_AF-A0A1G0LDG9-F1
#
_entry.id   AF-A0A1G0LDG9-F1
#
_cell.length_a   1.000
_cell.length_b   1.000
_cell.length_c   1.000
_cell.angle_alpha   90.00
_cell.angle_beta   90.00
_cell.angle_gamma   90.00
#
_symmetry.space_group_name_H-M   'P 1'
#
loop_
_entity.id
_entity.type
_entity.pdbx_description
1 polymer ?
#
loop_
_entity_poly.entity_id
_entity_poly.type
_entity_poly.pdbx_seq_one_letter_code
_entity_poly.pdbx_strand_id
1 'polypeptide(L)'
;MPALSLRLPEDLDQRLEDEARLERLPRSEVVRIAIVDYLARRERERFMAELVAEAHTAYTDESIRCAALEMAEEGMATSNEALDIAEGRKPGGSRSAKPAEKWWK
;
A
#
# COMPACT_ATOMS: atom_id res chain seq x y z
N MET A 1 -1.75 27.83 19.32
CA MET A 1 -1.07 26.67 18.71
C MET A 1 0.01 26.21 19.67
N PRO A 2 0.10 24.91 20.02
CA PRO A 2 1.20 24.41 20.84
C PRO A 2 2.54 24.57 20.09
N ALA A 3 3.60 24.91 20.82
CA ALA A 3 4.95 25.03 20.28
C ALA A 3 5.76 23.78 20.65
N LEU A 4 6.54 23.27 19.71
CA LEU A 4 7.40 22.11 19.87
C LEU A 4 8.85 22.54 19.59
N SER A 5 9.74 22.35 20.57
CA SER A 5 11.17 22.62 20.42
C SER A 5 11.92 21.29 20.45
N LEU A 6 12.67 21.00 19.39
CA LEU A 6 13.40 19.76 19.18
C LEU A 6 14.84 20.08 18.81
N ARG A 7 15.78 19.29 19.31
CA ARG A 7 17.17 19.32 18.83
C ARG A 7 17.31 18.30 17.72
N LEU A 8 17.69 18.78 16.54
CA LEU A 8 17.92 17.93 15.38
C LEU A 8 19.43 17.69 15.22
N PRO A 9 19.84 16.48 14.82
CA PRO A 9 21.16 16.25 14.25
C PRO A 9 21.42 17.20 13.07
N GLU A 10 22.66 17.64 12.91
CA GLU A 10 23.05 18.67 11.94
C GLU A 10 22.81 18.23 10.49
N ASP A 11 22.98 16.93 10.20
CA ASP A 11 22.66 16.32 8.91
C ASP A 11 21.16 16.37 8.60
N LEU A 12 20.31 16.14 9.61
CA LEU A 12 18.86 16.20 9.45
C LEU A 12 18.38 17.65 9.30
N ASP A 13 19.02 18.60 10.00
CA ASP A 13 18.72 20.02 9.86
C ASP A 13 18.96 20.51 8.43
N GLN A 14 20.12 20.15 7.86
CA GLN A 14 20.48 20.51 6.50
C GLN A 14 19.51 19.92 5.47
N ARG A 15 19.14 18.64 5.62
CA ARG A 15 18.16 17.99 4.75
C ARG A 15 16.79 18.66 4.80
N LEU A 16 16.37 19.10 5.98
CA LEU A 16 15.10 19.82 6.15
C LEU A 16 15.12 21.20 5.46
N GLU A 17 16.25 21.90 5.53
CA GLU A 17 16.48 23.17 4.84
C GLU A 17 16.41 23.00 3.31
N ASP A 18 17.01 21.92 2.80
CA ASP A 18 17.01 21.62 1.37
C ASP A 18 15.60 21.27 0.86
N GLU A 19 14.86 20.43 1.59
CA GLU A 19 13.48 20.06 1.25
C GLU A 19 12.53 21.27 1.30
N ALA A 20 12.65 22.11 2.34
CA ALA A 20 11.91 23.36 2.46
C ALA A 20 12.13 24.28 1.24
N ARG A 21 13.36 24.32 0.72
CA ARG A 21 13.70 25.10 -0.47
C ARG A 21 13.11 24.51 -1.75
N LEU A 22 13.15 23.18 -1.90
CA LEU A 22 12.60 22.47 -3.06
C LEU A 22 11.08 22.62 -3.14
N GLU A 23 10.38 22.44 -2.02
CA GLU A 23 8.93 22.55 -1.95
C GLU A 23 8.44 24.00 -1.80
N ARG A 24 9.36 24.95 -1.56
CA ARG A 24 9.06 26.37 -1.29
C ARG A 24 8.13 26.56 -0.08
N LEU A 25 8.30 25.70 0.92
CA LEU A 25 7.54 25.72 2.17
C LEU A 25 8.45 26.17 3.32
N PRO A 26 7.90 26.78 4.39
CA PRO A 26 8.69 27.06 5.57
C PRO A 26 9.08 25.74 6.25
N ARG A 27 10.27 25.72 6.88
CA ARG A 27 10.81 24.56 7.60
C ARG A 27 9.79 23.93 8.57
N SER A 28 9.04 24.75 9.30
CA SER A 28 8.01 24.29 10.23
C SER A 28 6.87 23.53 9.56
N GLU A 29 6.56 23.83 8.31
CA GLU A 29 5.50 23.16 7.56
C GLU A 29 5.98 21.80 7.03
N VAL A 30 7.21 21.72 6.53
CA VAL A 30 7.84 20.44 6.16
C VAL A 30 7.88 19.49 7.37
N VAL A 31 8.28 19.99 8.54
CA VAL A 31 8.25 19.21 9.79
C VAL A 31 6.83 18.75 10.12
N ARG A 32 5.82 19.61 9.97
CA ARG A 32 4.43 19.28 10.26
C ARG A 32 3.92 18.17 9.34
N ILE A 33 4.18 18.28 8.05
CA ILE A 33 3.82 17.25 7.05
C ILE A 33 4.47 15.92 7.42
N ALA A 34 5.78 15.91 7.69
CA ALA A 34 6.50 14.71 8.08
C ALA A 34 5.94 14.05 9.36
N ILE A 35 5.53 14.85 10.35
CA ILE A 35 4.90 14.35 11.58
C ILE A 35 3.54 13.71 11.28
N VAL A 36 2.70 14.37 10.47
CA VAL A 36 1.38 13.85 10.10
C VAL A 36 1.53 12.53 9.36
N ASP A 37 2.42 12.45 8.37
CA ASP A 37 2.65 11.25 7.58
C ASP A 37 3.20 10.11 8.43
N TYR A 38 4.14 10.42 9.33
CA TYR A 38 4.67 9.42 10.26
C TYR A 38 3.58 8.86 11.17
N LEU A 39 2.73 9.72 11.75
CA LEU A 39 1.64 9.27 12.63
C LEU A 39 0.62 8.44 11.88
N ALA A 40 0.19 8.88 10.70
CA ALA A 40 -0.75 8.14 9.86
C ALA A 40 -0.19 6.77 9.44
N ARG A 41 1.09 6.71 9.09
CA ARG A 41 1.77 5.44 8.77
C ARG A 41 1.79 4.51 9.98
N ARG A 42 2.17 5.02 11.16
CA ARG A 42 2.25 4.21 12.40
C ARG A 42 0.89 3.71 12.86
N GLU A 43 -0.16 4.51 12.71
CA GLU A 43 -1.53 4.11 13.00
C GLU A 43 -1.97 2.96 12.07
N ARG A 44 -1.74 3.12 10.76
CA ARG A 44 -2.03 2.07 9.78
C ARG A 44 -1.25 0.79 10.07
N GLU A 45 0.04 0.89 10.38
CA GLU A 45 0.87 -0.27 10.74
C GLU A 45 0.31 -1.03 11.94
N ARG A 46 -0.11 -0.31 13.00
CA ARG A 46 -0.70 -0.93 14.19
C ARG A 46 -2.03 -1.60 13.88
N PHE A 47 -2.91 -0.90 13.17
CA PHE A 47 -4.20 -1.46 12.75
C PHE A 47 -4.04 -2.70 11.89
N MET A 48 -3.13 -2.67 10.90
CA MET A 48 -2.87 -3.83 10.05
C MET A 48 -2.25 -4.98 10.83
N ALA A 49 -1.38 -4.71 11.80
CA ALA A 49 -0.81 -5.75 12.65
C ALA A 49 -1.88 -6.46 13.48
N GLU A 50 -2.83 -5.71 14.05
CA GLU A 50 -3.99 -6.27 14.78
C GLU A 50 -4.87 -7.11 13.85
N LEU A 51 -5.20 -6.58 12.67
CA LEU A 51 -5.99 -7.29 11.67
C LEU A 51 -5.33 -8.60 11.23
N VAL A 52 -4.02 -8.58 10.98
CA VAL A 52 -3.25 -9.76 10.58
C VAL A 52 -3.19 -10.79 11.71
N ALA A 53 -3.00 -10.36 12.96
CA ALA A 53 -3.00 -11.25 14.11
C ALA A 53 -4.37 -11.94 14.31
N GLU A 54 -5.45 -11.18 14.17
CA GLU A 54 -6.82 -11.72 14.24
C GLU A 54 -7.07 -12.71 13.10
N ALA A 55 -6.69 -12.36 11.86
CA ALA A 55 -6.83 -13.25 10.71
C ALA A 55 -6.05 -14.55 10.89
N HIS A 56 -4.81 -14.49 11.38
CA HIS A 56 -4.03 -15.69 11.70
C HIS A 56 -4.72 -16.57 12.76
N THR A 57 -5.32 -15.96 13.77
CA THR A 57 -6.09 -16.69 14.79
C THR A 57 -7.32 -17.35 14.18
N ALA A 58 -8.09 -16.61 13.37
CA ALA A 58 -9.28 -17.13 12.68
C ALA A 58 -8.95 -18.28 11.72
N TYR A 59 -7.88 -18.17 10.93
CA TYR A 59 -7.46 -19.21 9.99
C TYR A 59 -6.79 -20.43 10.64
N THR A 60 -6.60 -20.40 11.96
CA THR A 60 -6.27 -21.62 12.72
C THR A 60 -7.49 -22.56 12.78
N ASP A 61 -8.71 -22.04 12.63
CA ASP A 61 -9.92 -22.84 12.46
C ASP A 61 -10.00 -23.41 11.02
N GLU A 62 -10.05 -24.73 10.92
CA GLU A 62 -10.14 -25.46 9.66
C GLU A 62 -11.38 -25.07 8.84
N SER A 63 -12.52 -24.83 9.50
CA SER A 63 -13.77 -24.52 8.80
C SER A 63 -13.71 -23.17 8.10
N ILE A 64 -13.13 -22.16 8.77
CA ILE A 64 -12.92 -20.82 8.22
C ILE A 64 -11.91 -20.87 7.07
N ARG A 65 -10.85 -21.67 7.22
CA ARG A 65 -9.85 -21.85 6.17
C ARG A 65 -10.43 -22.51 4.92
N CYS A 66 -11.19 -23.59 5.08
CA CYS A 66 -11.83 -24.28 3.96
C CYS A 66 -12.83 -23.37 3.23
N ALA A 67 -13.68 -22.65 3.98
CA ALA A 67 -14.62 -21.70 3.38
C ALA A 67 -13.91 -20.58 2.60
N ALA A 68 -12.77 -20.07 3.11
CA ALA A 68 -12.00 -19.06 2.40
C ALA A 68 -11.33 -19.58 1.13
N LEU A 69 -10.86 -20.83 1.12
CA LEU A 69 -10.33 -21.47 -0.08
C LEU A 69 -11.42 -21.66 -1.15
N GLU A 70 -12.59 -22.14 -0.75
CA GLU A 70 -13.74 -22.31 -1.65
C GLU A 70 -14.14 -20.97 -2.30
N MET A 71 -14.28 -19.91 -1.51
CA MET A 71 -14.54 -18.56 -2.04
C MET A 71 -13.43 -18.06 -2.99
N ALA A 72 -12.17 -18.36 -2.70
CA ALA A 72 -11.05 -17.96 -3.55
C ALA A 72 -11.07 -18.72 -4.90
N GLU A 73 -11.40 -20.01 -4.89
CA GLU A 73 -11.54 -20.83 -6.09
C GLU A 73 -12.70 -20.35 -6.98
N GLU A 74 -13.87 -20.09 -6.39
CA GLU A 74 -15.03 -19.53 -7.10
C GLU A 74 -14.73 -18.14 -7.68
N GLY A 75 -14.04 -17.29 -6.91
CA GLY A 75 -13.67 -15.94 -7.32
C GLY A 75 -12.63 -15.93 -8.43
N MET A 76 -11.73 -16.91 -8.50
CA MET A 76 -10.64 -16.95 -9.46
C MET A 76 -11.13 -17.07 -10.91
N ALA A 77 -12.15 -17.90 -11.17
CA ALA A 77 -12.74 -18.01 -12.50
C ALA A 77 -13.40 -16.68 -12.94
N THR A 78 -14.27 -16.15 -12.08
CA THR A 78 -15.00 -14.90 -12.33
C THR A 78 -14.06 -13.70 -12.51
N SER A 79 -13.01 -13.60 -11.69
CA SER A 79 -12.03 -12.50 -11.76
C SER A 79 -11.22 -12.52 -13.04
N ASN A 80 -10.82 -13.71 -13.50
CA ASN A 80 -10.06 -13.86 -14.75
C ASN A 80 -10.93 -13.54 -15.97
N GLU A 81 -12.20 -13.97 -15.98
CA GLU A 81 -13.14 -13.61 -17.05
C GLU A 81 -13.41 -12.11 -17.12
N ALA A 82 -13.60 -11.46 -15.98
CA ALA A 82 -13.76 -10.01 -15.91
C ALA A 82 -12.52 -9.26 -16.42
N LEU A 83 -11.32 -9.75 -16.08
CA LEU A 83 -10.07 -9.20 -16.57
C LEU A 83 -9.91 -9.38 -18.09
N ASP A 84 -10.22 -10.56 -18.62
CA ASP A 84 -10.18 -10.82 -20.06
C ASP A 84 -11.13 -9.86 -20.81
N ILE A 85 -12.34 -9.62 -20.29
CA ILE A 85 -13.30 -8.66 -20.87
C ILE A 85 -12.74 -7.24 -20.84
N ALA A 86 -12.17 -6.79 -19.72
CA ALA A 86 -11.60 -5.45 -19.57
C ALA A 86 -10.42 -5.21 -20.51
N GLU A 87 -9.62 -6.24 -20.78
CA GLU A 87 -8.48 -6.21 -21.70
C GLU A 87 -8.87 -6.48 -23.17
N GLY A 88 -10.16 -6.63 -23.46
CA GLY A 88 -10.69 -6.87 -24.81
C GLY A 88 -10.34 -8.27 -25.35
N ARG A 89 -10.00 -9.22 -24.48
CA ARG A 89 -9.70 -10.62 -24.80
C ARG A 89 -10.96 -11.47 -24.70
N LYS A 90 -10.95 -12.63 -25.36
CA LYS A 90 -12.03 -13.60 -25.18
C LYS A 90 -11.85 -14.30 -23.83
N PRO A 91 -12.86 -14.29 -22.95
CA PRO A 91 -12.79 -15.01 -21.68
C PRO A 91 -12.52 -16.50 -21.93
N GLY A 92 -11.53 -17.05 -21.23
CA GLY A 92 -11.13 -18.46 -21.36
C GLY A 92 -10.28 -18.79 -22.59
N GLY A 93 -9.82 -17.78 -23.35
CA GLY A 93 -8.91 -17.98 -24.47
C GLY A 93 -7.50 -18.38 -24.01
N SER A 94 -6.91 -19.41 -24.65
CA SER A 94 -5.50 -19.76 -24.46
C SER A 94 -4.62 -18.51 -24.56
N ARG A 95 -3.78 -18.28 -23.54
CA ARG A 95 -2.80 -17.19 -23.44
C ARG A 95 -1.79 -17.32 -24.59
N SER A 96 -2.17 -16.95 -25.81
CA SER A 96 -1.26 -16.95 -26.95
C SER A 96 -0.20 -15.90 -26.67
N ALA A 97 1.03 -16.37 -26.47
CA ALA A 97 2.22 -15.56 -26.23
C ALA A 97 2.52 -14.73 -27.47
N LYS A 98 1.75 -13.67 -27.72
CA LYS A 98 2.25 -12.56 -28.52
C LYS A 98 3.16 -11.76 -27.60
N PRO A 99 4.44 -11.56 -27.95
CA PRO A 99 5.34 -10.80 -27.10
C PRO A 99 4.76 -9.40 -26.95
N ALA A 100 4.38 -9.06 -25.73
CA ALA A 100 3.91 -7.72 -25.40
C ALA A 100 5.01 -6.73 -25.83
N GLU A 101 4.70 -5.84 -26.77
CA GLU A 101 5.58 -4.72 -27.09
C GLU A 101 5.91 -3.99 -25.78
N LYS A 102 7.21 -3.78 -25.55
CA LYS A 102 7.72 -3.19 -24.30
C LYS A 102 7.09 -1.80 -24.13
N TRP A 103 6.19 -1.69 -23.16
CA TRP A 103 5.44 -0.47 -22.84
C TRP A 103 6.23 0.50 -21.93
N TRP A 104 7.49 0.18 -21.64
CA TRP A 104 8.40 1.07 -20.92
C TRP A 104 9.50 1.59 -21.86
N LYS A 105 9.56 2.92 -21.98
CA LYS A 105 10.76 3.69 -22.34
C LYS A 105 10.98 4.74 -21.25
#